data_AF-A0A383V8A5-F1
#
_entry.id   AF-A0A383V8A5-F1
#
_cell.length_a   1.000
_cell.length_b   1.000
_cell.length_c   1.000
_cell.angle_alpha   90.00
_cell.angle_beta   90.00
_cell.angle_gamma   90.00
#
_symmetry.space_group_name_H-M   'P 1'
#
loop_
_entity.id
_entity.type
_entity.pdbx_description
1 polymer ?
#
loop_
_entity_poly.entity_id
_entity_poly.type
_entity_poly.pdbx_seq_one_letter_code
_entity_poly.pdbx_strand_id
1 'polypeptide(L)'
;MCQSGVATWAAASLGRAFSSLPEPVVHATAALEENGITLRGGHEDETLLISLPQRPFAATASLPEEVAKSIAGSAKRVAVIRPAFLPFDEAQPLLNEVLAPLGTSAVALAAHTQQPAQRLLVDEYTRGSGGSFALQTPATELATYLNRKFMRVALVPDVAQAFAAAAAAGRPEAKTTLPNSLAGVTKLRSMQSTNNVLMVAPTAFGFNEQAAQDNSFMHAADKPQESSSLTAKVCAEFAELHRQLTDVAGVNVKLFQHHLRHGTPDAVFPNNWFSTHAAGEAAGGVSRPTLVLYPMKCPNRAAERRPEIIQVLRQAGYERVLDMSGHEKRDKAYFEGTGVLVLDRVNGVAYVALSERADRKLAEAWVHSLGYKELVAFSSSDGRGKPVYHTNVMMAIGTDVAVVCADSVTDPKERQHLLSKLSQSHEVVQISSAQMDALCGNVLELQGGKGLPVMAMSSQAYHAFTPQQRAVLRRHVAELVHAPIDTLEKVGGGGVRCALAELF
;
A
#
# COMPACT_ATOMS: atom_id res chain seq x y z
N MET A 1 -2.03 47.09 55.06
CA MET A 1 -1.31 47.77 53.94
C MET A 1 -1.70 47.00 52.67
N CYS A 2 -2.86 47.24 52.04
CA CYS A 2 -3.20 48.37 51.15
C CYS A 2 -2.04 48.65 50.18
N GLN A 3 -2.13 48.49 48.85
CA GLN A 3 -3.25 48.74 47.93
C GLN A 3 -3.10 47.98 46.60
N SER A 4 -4.25 47.76 45.98
CA SER A 4 -4.53 47.44 44.58
C SER A 4 -4.01 48.49 43.59
N GLY A 5 -3.52 48.05 42.42
CA GLY A 5 -3.24 48.92 41.27
C GLY A 5 -3.77 48.28 39.97
N VAL A 6 -4.94 48.74 39.53
CA VAL A 6 -5.51 48.49 38.21
C VAL A 6 -4.75 49.36 37.21
N ALA A 7 -4.27 48.79 36.11
CA ALA A 7 -3.71 49.55 34.99
C ALA A 7 -4.53 49.27 33.72
N THR A 8 -5.24 50.31 33.30
CA THR A 8 -5.97 50.51 32.05
C THR A 8 -5.06 50.41 30.82
N TRP A 9 -5.44 49.60 29.83
CA TRP A 9 -4.84 49.62 28.50
C TRP A 9 -5.41 50.79 27.68
N ALA A 10 -4.59 51.81 27.46
CA ALA A 10 -4.86 52.88 26.51
C ALA A 10 -4.50 52.42 25.09
N ALA A 11 -5.43 52.61 24.15
CA ALA A 11 -5.23 52.39 22.73
C ALA A 11 -4.19 53.39 22.19
N ALA A 12 -3.02 52.88 21.79
CA ALA A 12 -2.02 53.64 21.04
C ALA A 12 -2.11 53.25 19.56
N SER A 13 -2.41 54.25 18.75
CA SER A 13 -2.43 54.26 17.30
C SER A 13 -1.13 53.78 16.66
N LEU A 14 -1.18 52.67 15.92
CA LEU A 14 -0.11 52.25 14.99
C LEU A 14 -0.45 52.76 13.58
N GLY A 15 0.01 53.97 13.29
CA GLY A 15 0.18 54.46 11.93
C GLY A 15 1.67 54.61 11.63
N ARG A 16 2.08 54.18 10.43
CA ARG A 16 3.44 54.11 9.84
C ARG A 16 4.21 52.82 10.16
N ALA A 17 4.86 52.12 9.23
CA ALA A 17 5.01 52.26 7.78
C ALA A 17 5.35 50.87 7.21
N PHE A 18 4.50 50.31 6.35
CA PHE A 18 4.88 49.21 5.47
C PHE A 18 5.38 49.83 4.16
N SER A 19 6.61 50.31 4.15
CA SER A 19 7.27 50.82 2.95
C SER A 19 8.68 50.26 2.89
N SER A 20 8.80 49.06 2.31
CA SER A 20 9.92 48.55 1.49
C SER A 20 9.97 47.02 1.56
N LEU A 21 8.98 46.37 0.95
CA LEU A 21 9.25 45.03 0.39
C LEU A 21 9.88 45.27 -0.98
N PRO A 22 11.00 44.59 -1.32
CA PRO A 22 11.61 44.75 -2.63
C PRO A 22 10.61 44.39 -3.72
N GLU A 23 10.50 45.23 -4.75
CA GLU A 23 9.71 44.94 -5.94
C GLU A 23 10.18 43.61 -6.56
N PRO A 24 9.26 42.73 -6.99
CA PRO A 24 9.65 41.50 -7.66
C PRO A 24 10.21 41.84 -9.05
N VAL A 25 11.51 41.64 -9.23
CA VAL A 25 12.13 41.60 -10.56
C VAL A 25 11.62 40.34 -11.28
N VAL A 26 10.80 40.55 -12.31
CA VAL A 26 10.18 39.49 -13.11
C VAL A 26 11.03 39.22 -14.34
N HIS A 27 11.59 38.02 -14.44
CA HIS A 27 12.04 37.44 -15.71
C HIS A 27 11.07 36.32 -16.08
N ALA A 28 10.25 36.55 -17.12
CA ALA A 28 9.43 35.52 -17.76
C ALA A 28 10.01 35.25 -19.15
N THR A 29 10.60 34.08 -19.37
CA THR A 29 11.07 33.66 -20.71
C THR A 29 10.92 32.14 -20.89
N ALA A 30 9.65 31.68 -20.91
CA ALA A 30 9.10 30.47 -21.56
C ALA A 30 7.59 30.42 -21.24
N ALA A 31 6.74 29.95 -22.16
CA ALA A 31 5.31 29.81 -21.83
C ALA A 31 5.14 28.74 -20.74
N LEU A 32 4.40 29.02 -19.66
CA LEU A 32 4.22 28.05 -18.56
C LEU A 32 3.51 26.77 -19.03
N GLU A 33 2.77 26.85 -20.13
CA GLU A 33 2.18 25.71 -20.80
C GLU A 33 3.23 24.75 -21.40
N GLU A 34 4.35 25.25 -21.92
CA GLU A 34 5.44 24.43 -22.47
C GLU A 34 6.18 23.65 -21.39
N ASN A 35 6.20 24.17 -20.16
CA ASN A 35 6.81 23.55 -18.98
C ASN A 35 5.78 22.87 -18.06
N GLY A 36 4.51 22.81 -18.47
CA GLY A 36 3.42 22.23 -17.72
C GLY A 36 3.08 20.80 -18.13
N ILE A 37 2.42 20.06 -17.25
CA ILE A 37 1.92 18.70 -17.52
C ILE A 37 0.39 18.76 -17.65
N THR A 38 -0.15 18.40 -18.82
CA THR A 38 -1.60 18.36 -19.01
C THR A 38 -2.16 17.01 -18.56
N LEU A 39 -3.07 17.01 -17.60
CA LEU A 39 -3.84 15.84 -17.19
C LEU A 39 -5.17 15.78 -17.95
N ARG A 40 -5.45 14.61 -18.55
CA ARG A 40 -6.72 14.28 -19.21
C ARG A 40 -7.47 13.23 -18.38
N GLY A 41 -8.22 13.68 -17.37
CA GLY A 41 -9.08 12.81 -16.55
C GLY A 41 -10.43 12.57 -17.20
N GLY A 42 -11.05 11.40 -16.96
CA GLY A 42 -12.35 11.05 -17.55
C GLY A 42 -13.43 12.12 -17.34
N HIS A 43 -14.23 12.38 -18.39
CA HIS A 43 -15.38 13.29 -18.47
C HIS A 43 -15.19 14.77 -18.07
N GLU A 44 -14.06 15.20 -17.52
CA GLU A 44 -13.80 16.61 -17.16
C GLU A 44 -12.78 17.32 -18.08
N ASP A 45 -12.90 18.65 -18.15
CA ASP A 45 -12.02 19.57 -18.86
C ASP A 45 -10.53 19.40 -18.47
N GLU A 46 -9.63 19.45 -19.46
CA GLU A 46 -8.18 19.32 -19.28
C GLU A 46 -7.64 20.24 -18.16
N THR A 47 -6.81 19.69 -17.28
CA THR A 47 -6.13 20.48 -16.23
C THR A 47 -4.64 20.58 -16.50
N LEU A 48 -4.13 21.80 -16.57
CA LEU A 48 -2.71 22.09 -16.72
C LEU A 48 -2.04 22.15 -15.35
N LEU A 49 -1.11 21.22 -15.07
CA LEU A 49 -0.29 21.24 -13.86
C LEU A 49 0.97 22.03 -14.14
N ILE A 50 1.25 23.00 -13.28
CA ILE A 50 2.42 23.88 -13.42
C ILE A 50 3.12 24.05 -12.08
N SER A 51 4.41 24.33 -12.17
CA SER A 51 5.19 24.97 -11.11
C SER A 51 5.40 26.43 -11.52
N LEU A 52 5.17 27.38 -10.62
CA LEU A 52 5.45 28.78 -10.92
C LEU A 52 6.96 29.04 -10.87
N PRO A 53 7.51 29.95 -11.71
CA PRO A 53 8.94 30.27 -11.69
C PRO A 53 9.36 30.94 -10.39
N GLN A 54 8.45 31.76 -9.83
CA GLN A 54 8.60 32.32 -8.50
C GLN A 54 7.82 31.47 -7.51
N ARG A 55 8.44 31.20 -6.37
CA ARG A 55 7.86 30.38 -5.33
C ARG A 55 6.59 31.03 -4.75
N PRO A 56 5.41 30.37 -4.84
CA PRO A 56 4.23 30.83 -4.15
C PRO A 56 4.31 30.47 -2.66
N PHE A 57 4.18 31.47 -1.78
CA PHE A 57 4.14 31.25 -0.33
C PHE A 57 2.78 30.70 0.14
N ALA A 58 1.71 30.99 -0.61
CA ALA A 58 0.35 30.53 -0.32
C ALA A 58 -0.49 30.50 -1.60
N ALA A 59 -1.66 29.86 -1.52
CA ALA A 59 -2.71 30.02 -2.51
C ALA A 59 -3.24 31.46 -2.47
N THR A 60 -3.43 32.08 -3.64
CA THR A 60 -4.07 33.39 -3.78
C THR A 60 -5.50 33.20 -4.26
N ALA A 61 -6.41 34.16 -3.98
CA ALA A 61 -7.80 34.06 -4.44
C ALA A 61 -7.91 33.98 -5.98
N SER A 62 -6.95 34.59 -6.68
CA SER A 62 -6.79 34.51 -8.13
C SER A 62 -5.31 34.38 -8.50
N LEU A 63 -5.01 33.71 -9.61
CA LEU A 63 -3.65 33.72 -10.16
C LEU A 63 -3.25 35.16 -10.56
N PRO A 64 -1.97 35.54 -10.39
CA PRO A 64 -1.48 36.81 -10.90
C PRO A 64 -1.75 36.97 -12.40
N GLU A 65 -2.08 38.18 -12.83
CA GLU A 65 -2.50 38.45 -14.22
C GLU A 65 -1.44 38.03 -15.24
N GLU A 66 -0.16 38.26 -14.95
CA GLU A 66 0.95 37.86 -15.82
C GLU A 66 1.11 36.33 -15.93
N VAL A 67 0.87 35.61 -14.83
CA VAL A 67 0.81 34.13 -14.85
C VAL A 67 -0.35 33.69 -15.72
N ALA A 68 -1.54 34.26 -15.53
CA ALA A 68 -2.73 33.93 -16.32
C ALA A 68 -2.54 34.21 -17.82
N LYS A 69 -1.88 35.33 -18.19
CA LYS A 69 -1.54 35.67 -19.59
C LYS A 69 -0.53 34.71 -20.20
N SER A 70 0.42 34.20 -19.42
CA SER A 70 1.45 33.25 -19.89
C SER A 70 0.91 31.85 -20.18
N ILE A 71 -0.32 31.55 -19.74
CA ILE A 71 -1.03 30.31 -20.04
C ILE A 71 -1.81 30.55 -21.35
N ALA A 72 -1.14 30.29 -22.47
CA ALA A 72 -1.61 30.64 -23.81
C ALA A 72 -2.79 29.77 -24.31
N GLY A 73 -3.02 28.62 -23.68
CA GLY A 73 -3.97 27.60 -24.13
C GLY A 73 -5.44 27.77 -23.71
N SER A 74 -6.24 26.79 -24.16
CA SER A 74 -7.68 26.67 -23.82
C SER A 74 -7.95 26.05 -22.45
N ALA A 75 -6.90 25.84 -21.64
CA ALA A 75 -7.01 25.23 -20.32
C ALA A 75 -8.03 25.99 -19.46
N LYS A 76 -9.08 25.27 -19.07
CA LYS A 76 -10.12 25.79 -18.17
C LYS A 76 -9.73 25.64 -16.71
N ARG A 77 -8.80 24.74 -16.40
CA ARG A 77 -8.30 24.48 -15.05
C ARG A 77 -6.79 24.50 -15.01
N VAL A 78 -6.25 25.08 -13.94
CA VAL A 78 -4.81 25.15 -13.68
C VAL A 78 -4.57 24.66 -12.26
N ALA A 79 -3.61 23.76 -12.09
CA ALA A 79 -3.19 23.23 -10.80
C ALA A 79 -1.76 23.68 -10.54
N VAL A 80 -1.60 24.59 -9.58
CA VAL A 80 -0.27 25.09 -9.19
C VAL A 80 0.31 24.18 -8.12
N ILE A 81 1.46 23.58 -8.43
CA ILE A 81 2.22 22.74 -7.51
C ILE A 81 3.21 23.61 -6.73
N ARG A 82 3.24 23.40 -5.41
CA ARG A 82 4.22 24.06 -4.54
C ARG A 82 4.65 23.18 -3.37
N PRO A 83 5.89 23.32 -2.89
CA PRO A 83 6.32 22.70 -1.65
C PRO A 83 5.56 23.23 -0.42
N ALA A 84 5.18 22.34 0.49
CA ALA A 84 4.50 22.70 1.74
C ALA A 84 5.46 23.33 2.77
N PHE A 85 6.68 22.78 2.89
CA PHE A 85 7.58 23.06 4.01
C PHE A 85 9.00 23.47 3.57
N LEU A 86 9.19 23.87 2.31
CA LEU A 86 10.50 24.33 1.82
C LEU A 86 10.92 25.61 2.57
N PRO A 87 12.16 25.76 3.06
CA PRO A 87 12.65 27.03 3.61
C PRO A 87 12.68 28.16 2.57
N PHE A 88 12.42 29.42 2.96
CA PHE A 88 12.22 30.55 2.02
C PHE A 88 13.43 30.83 1.11
N ASP A 89 14.61 30.44 1.57
CA ASP A 89 15.92 30.60 0.95
C ASP A 89 16.34 29.40 0.09
N GLU A 90 15.55 28.31 0.09
CA GLU A 90 15.79 27.17 -0.79
C GLU A 90 15.05 27.30 -2.13
N ALA A 91 15.69 26.80 -3.18
CA ALA A 91 15.12 26.75 -4.52
C ALA A 91 13.99 25.70 -4.59
N GLN A 92 12.90 26.05 -5.27
CA GLN A 92 11.84 25.10 -5.57
C GLN A 92 12.34 24.02 -6.55
N PRO A 93 11.99 22.73 -6.35
CA PRO A 93 12.31 21.69 -7.32
C PRO A 93 11.59 21.95 -8.65
N LEU A 94 12.24 21.57 -9.74
CA LEU A 94 11.64 21.67 -11.08
C LEU A 94 10.49 20.67 -11.21
N LEU A 95 9.47 21.00 -12.02
CA LEU A 95 8.30 20.14 -12.18
C LEU A 95 8.69 18.74 -12.68
N ASN A 96 9.61 18.67 -13.64
CA ASN A 96 10.09 17.42 -14.24
C ASN A 96 11.00 16.58 -13.31
N GLU A 97 11.51 17.16 -12.20
CA GLU A 97 12.24 16.42 -11.17
C GLU A 97 11.27 15.69 -10.22
N VAL A 98 10.04 16.20 -10.06
CA VAL A 98 9.07 15.68 -9.11
C VAL A 98 7.92 14.91 -9.76
N LEU A 99 7.57 15.22 -11.00
CA LEU A 99 6.44 14.63 -11.70
C LEU A 99 6.70 14.51 -13.21
N ALA A 100 6.40 13.36 -13.81
CA ALA A 100 6.42 13.18 -15.27
C ALA A 100 5.30 12.23 -15.74
N PRO A 101 4.70 12.46 -16.93
CA PRO A 101 3.69 11.57 -17.47
C PRO A 101 4.32 10.24 -17.96
N LEU A 102 3.76 9.11 -17.56
CA LEU A 102 4.16 7.78 -18.08
C LEU A 102 3.20 7.24 -19.15
N GLY A 103 2.18 8.02 -19.50
CA GLY A 103 1.13 7.70 -20.45
C GLY A 103 -0.15 8.50 -20.15
N THR A 104 -1.26 8.15 -20.78
CA THR A 104 -2.54 8.88 -20.68
C THR A 104 -3.20 8.82 -19.30
N SER A 105 -2.90 7.78 -18.52
CA SER A 105 -3.54 7.53 -17.22
C SER A 105 -2.54 7.21 -16.12
N ALA A 106 -1.26 7.55 -16.30
CA ALA A 106 -0.20 7.26 -15.34
C ALA A 106 0.85 8.36 -15.28
N VAL A 107 1.38 8.60 -14.09
CA VAL A 107 2.47 9.55 -13.82
C VAL A 107 3.52 8.90 -12.93
N ALA A 108 4.78 9.24 -13.17
CA ALA A 108 5.88 9.06 -12.24
C ALA A 108 5.85 10.23 -11.26
N LEU A 109 5.84 9.94 -9.96
CA LEU A 109 5.96 10.91 -8.88
C LEU A 109 7.21 10.58 -8.08
N ALA A 110 8.04 11.58 -7.77
CA ALA A 110 9.25 11.34 -7.02
C ALA A 110 8.95 10.79 -5.63
N ALA A 111 9.53 9.64 -5.27
CA ALA A 111 9.25 8.93 -4.02
C ALA A 111 9.57 9.78 -2.77
N HIS A 112 10.54 10.69 -2.87
CA HIS A 112 10.92 11.58 -1.78
C HIS A 112 9.80 12.53 -1.35
N THR A 113 8.85 12.85 -2.24
CA THR A 113 7.67 13.71 -1.94
C THR A 113 6.75 13.12 -0.86
N GLN A 114 6.91 11.83 -0.56
CA GLN A 114 6.19 11.12 0.50
C GLN A 114 6.79 11.38 1.88
N GLN A 115 7.97 11.98 1.97
CA GLN A 115 8.52 12.45 3.24
C GLN A 115 7.73 13.68 3.71
N PRO A 116 7.31 13.76 4.99
CA PRO A 116 6.51 14.87 5.49
C PRO A 116 7.09 16.26 5.17
N ALA A 117 8.41 16.43 5.28
CA ALA A 117 9.10 17.69 5.01
C ALA A 117 9.17 18.07 3.52
N GLN A 118 9.05 17.11 2.60
CA GLN A 118 9.16 17.32 1.15
C GLN A 118 7.80 17.22 0.44
N ARG A 119 6.71 17.30 1.21
CA ARG A 119 5.35 17.23 0.70
C ARG A 119 5.06 18.35 -0.30
N LEU A 120 4.41 17.98 -1.40
CA LEU A 120 3.91 18.93 -2.39
C LEU A 120 2.40 19.13 -2.24
N LEU A 121 1.97 20.37 -2.41
CA LEU A 121 0.58 20.80 -2.39
C LEU A 121 0.18 21.31 -3.78
N VAL A 122 -1.11 21.18 -4.07
CA VAL A 122 -1.78 21.61 -5.27
C VAL A 122 -2.87 22.61 -4.90
N ASP A 123 -2.79 23.79 -5.51
CA ASP A 123 -3.85 24.78 -5.50
C ASP A 123 -4.54 24.76 -6.89
N GLU A 124 -5.81 24.35 -6.95
CA GLU A 124 -6.58 24.23 -8.19
C GLU A 124 -7.38 25.52 -8.45
N TYR A 125 -7.23 26.06 -9.65
CA TYR A 125 -7.90 27.27 -10.13
C TYR A 125 -8.72 26.98 -11.38
N THR A 126 -9.83 27.69 -11.55
CA THR A 126 -10.70 27.59 -12.74
C THR A 126 -10.78 28.93 -13.46
N ARG A 127 -10.75 28.88 -14.80
CA ARG A 127 -10.83 30.05 -15.67
C ARG A 127 -12.23 30.64 -15.66
N GLY A 128 -12.34 31.92 -15.30
CA GLY A 128 -13.56 32.72 -15.42
C GLY A 128 -13.75 33.29 -16.83
N SER A 129 -14.90 33.92 -17.05
CA SER A 129 -15.28 34.54 -18.34
C SER A 129 -14.33 35.66 -18.81
N GLY A 130 -13.67 36.34 -17.86
CA GLY A 130 -12.67 37.38 -18.15
C GLY A 130 -11.25 36.85 -18.37
N GLY A 131 -11.06 35.52 -18.45
CA GLY A 131 -9.75 34.90 -18.62
C GLY A 131 -8.89 34.79 -17.35
N SER A 132 -9.33 35.37 -16.23
CA SER A 132 -8.69 35.20 -14.92
C SER A 132 -8.95 33.81 -14.34
N PHE A 133 -8.05 33.33 -13.49
CA PHE A 133 -8.16 32.04 -12.83
C PHE A 133 -8.47 32.24 -11.34
N ALA A 134 -9.63 31.76 -10.90
CA ALA A 134 -10.09 31.85 -9.51
C ALA A 134 -9.84 30.54 -8.77
N LEU A 135 -9.32 30.64 -7.55
CA LEU A 135 -9.02 29.49 -6.70
C LEU A 135 -10.30 28.73 -6.36
N GLN A 136 -10.27 27.41 -6.52
CA GLN A 136 -11.37 26.50 -6.18
C GLN A 136 -11.01 25.64 -4.98
N THR A 137 -9.82 25.04 -4.99
CA THR A 137 -9.39 24.13 -3.93
C THR A 137 -7.94 24.42 -3.57
N PRO A 138 -7.65 25.01 -2.41
CA PRO A 138 -6.29 25.19 -1.94
C PRO A 138 -5.74 23.91 -1.31
N ALA A 139 -4.41 23.78 -1.33
CA ALA A 139 -3.61 22.93 -0.46
C ALA A 139 -3.99 21.44 -0.46
N THR A 140 -4.39 20.88 -1.62
CA THR A 140 -4.56 19.43 -1.74
C THR A 140 -3.19 18.78 -1.91
N GLU A 141 -2.87 17.74 -1.15
CA GLU A 141 -1.61 17.02 -1.34
C GLU A 141 -1.53 16.40 -2.76
N LEU A 142 -0.38 16.50 -3.42
CA LEU A 142 -0.23 16.19 -4.85
C LEU A 142 -0.65 14.75 -5.20
N ALA A 143 -0.23 13.74 -4.44
CA ALA A 143 -0.64 12.37 -4.74
C ALA A 143 -2.15 12.18 -4.58
N THR A 144 -2.75 12.80 -3.55
CA THR A 144 -4.20 12.82 -3.35
C THR A 144 -4.93 13.47 -4.52
N TYR A 145 -4.40 14.61 -5.02
CA TYR A 145 -4.93 15.31 -6.17
C TYR A 145 -4.88 14.45 -7.44
N LEU A 146 -3.72 13.82 -7.71
CA LEU A 146 -3.52 12.94 -8.86
C LEU A 146 -4.48 11.73 -8.83
N ASN A 147 -4.66 11.12 -7.66
CA ASN A 147 -5.62 10.02 -7.49
C ASN A 147 -7.06 10.46 -7.75
N ARG A 148 -7.48 11.65 -7.26
CA ARG A 148 -8.81 12.22 -7.57
C ARG A 148 -9.03 12.48 -9.06
N LYS A 149 -7.95 12.73 -9.81
CA LYS A 149 -7.97 12.86 -11.29
C LYS A 149 -7.83 11.50 -11.99
N PHE A 150 -7.95 10.38 -11.27
CA PHE A 150 -7.84 9.02 -11.78
C PHE A 150 -6.48 8.71 -12.44
N MET A 151 -5.42 9.42 -12.02
CA MET A 151 -4.06 9.14 -12.47
C MET A 151 -3.43 8.05 -11.61
N ARG A 152 -2.91 7.00 -12.26
CA ARG A 152 -2.07 6.01 -11.58
C ARG A 152 -0.72 6.64 -11.24
N VAL A 153 -0.41 6.73 -9.95
CA VAL A 153 0.87 7.25 -9.48
C VAL A 153 1.86 6.10 -9.31
N ALA A 154 2.99 6.16 -10.02
CA ALA A 154 4.15 5.32 -9.80
C ALA A 154 5.17 6.11 -8.99
N LEU A 155 5.48 5.66 -7.78
CA LEU A 155 6.55 6.27 -6.99
C LEU A 155 7.89 5.82 -7.56
N VAL A 156 8.76 6.78 -7.88
CA VAL A 156 10.06 6.48 -8.50
C VAL A 156 11.18 7.25 -7.81
N PRO A 157 12.38 6.68 -7.67
CA PRO A 157 13.53 7.39 -7.12
C PRO A 157 14.03 8.51 -8.05
N ASP A 158 13.92 8.28 -9.36
CA ASP A 158 14.33 9.22 -10.42
C ASP A 158 13.20 9.32 -11.45
N VAL A 159 12.57 10.50 -11.49
CA VAL A 159 11.44 10.79 -12.38
C VAL A 159 11.88 10.87 -13.84
N ALA A 160 13.06 11.43 -14.11
CA ALA A 160 13.58 11.59 -15.47
C ALA A 160 13.94 10.23 -16.06
N GLN A 161 14.57 9.34 -15.27
CA GLN A 161 14.88 7.98 -15.70
C GLN A 161 13.60 7.18 -15.98
N ALA A 162 12.59 7.28 -15.11
CA ALA A 162 11.30 6.59 -15.31
C ALA A 162 10.58 7.09 -16.56
N PHE A 163 10.63 8.40 -16.82
CA PHE A 163 10.09 9.01 -18.03
C PHE A 163 10.79 8.50 -19.29
N ALA A 164 12.13 8.51 -19.30
CA ALA A 164 12.93 8.01 -20.42
C ALA A 164 12.67 6.52 -20.70
N ALA A 165 12.56 5.70 -19.66
CA ALA A 165 12.25 4.27 -19.80
C ALA A 165 10.84 4.04 -20.39
N ALA A 166 9.85 4.83 -19.98
CA ALA A 166 8.50 4.76 -20.54
C ALA A 166 8.48 5.15 -22.03
N ALA A 167 9.20 6.20 -22.42
CA ALA A 167 9.35 6.62 -23.81
C ALA A 167 10.04 5.53 -24.66
N ALA A 168 11.13 4.95 -24.16
CA ALA A 168 11.86 3.86 -24.83
C ALA A 168 11.00 2.60 -25.03
N ALA A 169 10.05 2.33 -24.12
CA ALA A 169 9.11 1.21 -24.21
C ALA A 169 7.97 1.42 -25.22
N GLY A 170 7.98 2.50 -26.01
CA GLY A 170 6.94 2.79 -27.00
C GLY A 170 5.57 3.10 -26.38
N ARG A 171 5.53 3.45 -25.08
CA ARG A 171 4.32 4.01 -24.46
C ARG A 171 4.15 5.40 -25.05
N PRO A 172 3.00 5.73 -25.65
CA PRO A 172 2.90 6.86 -26.56
C PRO A 172 3.31 8.16 -25.86
N GLU A 173 4.16 8.92 -26.54
CA GLU A 173 4.38 10.33 -26.28
C GLU A 173 3.03 11.03 -26.15
N ALA A 174 2.98 12.07 -25.32
CA ALA A 174 1.79 12.82 -24.94
C ALA A 174 1.19 13.62 -26.11
N LYS A 175 0.72 12.95 -27.17
CA LYS A 175 -0.24 13.42 -28.18
C LYS A 175 -0.99 12.21 -28.77
N THR A 176 -1.89 11.61 -28.00
CA THR A 176 -2.89 10.69 -28.57
C THR A 176 -4.26 10.89 -27.93
N THR A 177 -5.24 11.11 -28.81
CA THR A 177 -6.68 11.19 -28.56
C THR A 177 -7.20 9.93 -27.88
N LEU A 178 -8.03 10.10 -26.84
CA LEU A 178 -8.85 9.01 -26.32
C LEU A 178 -9.89 8.61 -27.39
N PRO A 179 -10.11 7.31 -27.67
CA PRO A 179 -11.27 6.89 -28.45
C PRO A 179 -12.56 7.28 -27.70
N ASN A 180 -13.51 7.88 -28.43
CA ASN A 180 -14.82 8.38 -27.97
C ASN A 180 -15.80 7.28 -27.50
N SER A 181 -15.33 6.16 -26.97
CA SER A 181 -16.17 5.09 -26.47
C SER A 181 -15.72 4.66 -25.08
N LEU A 182 -16.57 4.96 -24.09
CA LEU A 182 -16.59 4.32 -22.76
C LEU A 182 -16.65 2.78 -22.81
N ALA A 183 -16.85 2.18 -23.99
CA ALA A 183 -16.90 0.73 -24.20
C ALA A 183 -15.52 0.03 -24.18
N GLY A 184 -14.40 0.76 -24.11
CA GLY A 184 -13.04 0.19 -24.21
C GLY A 184 -12.17 0.27 -22.95
N VAL A 185 -12.60 0.99 -21.89
CA VAL A 185 -11.76 1.26 -20.70
C VAL A 185 -12.04 0.30 -19.53
N THR A 186 -13.04 -0.57 -19.62
CA THR A 186 -13.29 -1.60 -18.60
C THR A 186 -12.48 -2.88 -18.83
N LYS A 187 -11.17 -2.77 -19.09
CA LYS A 187 -10.28 -3.85 -18.66
C LYS A 187 -9.91 -3.49 -17.22
N LEU A 188 -10.72 -3.94 -16.25
CA LEU A 188 -10.38 -3.89 -14.82
C LEU A 188 -8.93 -4.38 -14.68
N ARG A 189 -8.01 -3.44 -14.42
CA ARG A 189 -6.58 -3.74 -14.37
C ARG A 189 -6.31 -4.36 -13.02
N SER A 190 -5.70 -5.55 -13.02
CA SER A 190 -5.27 -6.26 -11.81
C SER A 190 -4.46 -5.34 -10.90
N MET A 191 -4.84 -5.27 -9.63
CA MET A 191 -4.07 -4.56 -8.59
C MET A 191 -3.28 -5.58 -7.77
N GLN A 192 -2.07 -5.21 -7.35
CA GLN A 192 -1.28 -6.05 -6.46
C GLN A 192 -1.79 -6.00 -5.01
N SER A 193 -2.27 -4.83 -4.59
CA SER A 193 -2.70 -4.53 -3.23
C SER A 193 -4.08 -3.85 -3.24
N THR A 194 -4.70 -3.77 -2.07
CA THR A 194 -6.02 -3.16 -1.85
C THR A 194 -5.97 -2.23 -0.64
N ASN A 195 -6.91 -1.29 -0.58
CA ASN A 195 -7.13 -0.45 0.60
C ASN A 195 -8.05 -1.14 1.62
N ASN A 196 -8.72 -2.24 1.28
CA ASN A 196 -9.68 -2.90 2.14
C ASN A 196 -9.11 -4.19 2.73
N VAL A 197 -9.18 -4.34 4.05
CA VAL A 197 -8.75 -5.56 4.75
C VAL A 197 -9.79 -6.00 5.77
N LEU A 198 -9.81 -7.28 6.07
CA LEU A 198 -10.52 -7.86 7.21
C LEU A 198 -9.53 -8.19 8.30
N MET A 199 -9.88 -7.80 9.53
CA MET A 199 -9.14 -8.10 10.75
C MET A 199 -10.06 -8.79 11.76
N VAL A 200 -9.49 -9.64 12.62
CA VAL A 200 -10.24 -10.25 13.73
C VAL A 200 -9.54 -9.87 15.03
N ALA A 201 -10.19 -9.08 15.86
CA ALA A 201 -9.66 -8.65 17.15
C ALA A 201 -9.34 -9.87 18.04
N PRO A 202 -8.19 -9.87 18.75
CA PRO A 202 -7.72 -11.01 19.53
C PRO A 202 -8.44 -11.17 20.89
N THR A 203 -9.77 -11.01 20.93
CA THR A 203 -10.58 -10.93 22.17
C THR A 203 -10.70 -12.24 22.96
N ALA A 204 -10.24 -13.36 22.41
CA ALA A 204 -10.13 -14.66 23.08
C ALA A 204 -8.79 -15.37 22.75
N PHE A 205 -7.73 -14.58 22.63
CA PHE A 205 -6.38 -15.03 22.28
C PHE A 205 -5.67 -15.78 23.41
N GLY A 206 -4.80 -16.73 23.04
CA GLY A 206 -3.87 -17.42 23.93
C GLY A 206 -3.08 -18.48 23.16
N PHE A 207 -2.26 -19.28 23.87
CA PHE A 207 -1.41 -20.27 23.21
C PHE A 207 -2.21 -21.41 22.54
N ASN A 208 -1.89 -21.72 21.28
CA ASN A 208 -2.50 -22.82 20.53
C ASN A 208 -1.60 -24.07 20.46
N GLU A 209 -1.85 -25.04 21.35
CA GLU A 209 -1.10 -26.31 21.40
C GLU A 209 -1.17 -27.13 20.10
N GLN A 210 -2.27 -27.03 19.32
CA GLN A 210 -2.41 -27.79 18.08
C GLN A 210 -1.51 -27.21 16.97
N ALA A 211 -1.48 -25.88 16.85
CA ALA A 211 -0.69 -25.20 15.83
C ALA A 211 0.80 -25.10 16.19
N ALA A 212 1.16 -25.12 17.47
CA ALA A 212 2.55 -25.05 17.91
C ALA A 212 3.40 -26.30 17.54
N GLN A 213 2.77 -27.40 17.12
CA GLN A 213 3.48 -28.64 16.75
C GLN A 213 4.39 -28.46 15.52
N ASP A 214 3.97 -27.60 14.58
CA ASP A 214 4.66 -27.34 13.32
C ASP A 214 4.92 -25.84 13.07
N ASN A 215 4.43 -24.93 13.91
CA ASN A 215 4.82 -23.52 13.89
C ASN A 215 5.98 -23.26 14.86
N SER A 216 7.20 -23.18 14.31
CA SER A 216 8.42 -22.97 15.10
C SER A 216 8.59 -21.54 15.66
N PHE A 217 7.72 -20.61 15.26
CA PHE A 217 7.68 -19.22 15.73
C PHE A 217 6.78 -19.03 16.96
N MET A 218 5.96 -20.02 17.33
CA MET A 218 5.16 -19.97 18.55
C MET A 218 6.01 -20.32 19.77
N HIS A 219 6.00 -19.46 20.78
CA HIS A 219 6.57 -19.74 22.10
C HIS A 219 5.47 -20.04 23.12
N ALA A 220 5.74 -20.99 24.00
CA ALA A 220 4.80 -21.39 25.05
C ALA A 220 4.37 -20.19 25.92
N ALA A 221 3.07 -20.10 26.17
CA ALA A 221 2.44 -19.10 27.03
C ALA A 221 1.16 -19.69 27.66
N ASP A 222 0.48 -18.89 28.48
CA ASP A 222 -0.77 -19.30 29.11
C ASP A 222 -1.88 -19.55 28.06
N LYS A 223 -2.77 -20.50 28.37
CA LYS A 223 -3.96 -20.80 27.56
C LYS A 223 -4.97 -19.63 27.62
N PRO A 224 -5.87 -19.49 26.62
CA PRO A 224 -6.93 -18.50 26.68
C PRO A 224 -7.81 -18.70 27.94
N GLN A 225 -8.01 -17.63 28.70
CA GLN A 225 -8.83 -17.62 29.93
C GLN A 225 -9.59 -16.29 30.04
N GLU A 226 -10.69 -16.28 30.79
CA GLU A 226 -11.37 -15.04 31.17
C GLU A 226 -10.42 -14.13 31.96
N SER A 227 -10.48 -12.82 31.70
CA SER A 227 -9.62 -11.82 32.36
C SER A 227 -8.11 -12.08 32.22
N SER A 228 -7.69 -12.72 31.12
CA SER A 228 -6.28 -12.98 30.83
C SER A 228 -5.49 -11.69 30.59
N SER A 229 -4.42 -11.49 31.35
CA SER A 229 -3.46 -10.38 31.17
C SER A 229 -2.76 -10.44 29.81
N LEU A 230 -2.52 -11.66 29.30
CA LEU A 230 -2.01 -11.90 27.95
C LEU A 230 -2.98 -11.38 26.89
N THR A 231 -4.26 -11.74 26.98
CA THR A 231 -5.28 -11.28 26.03
C THR A 231 -5.42 -9.77 26.05
N ALA A 232 -5.42 -9.14 27.25
CA ALA A 232 -5.47 -7.69 27.39
C ALA A 232 -4.28 -7.00 26.71
N LYS A 233 -3.06 -7.52 26.93
CA LYS A 233 -1.83 -7.00 26.31
C LYS A 233 -1.88 -7.11 24.78
N VAL A 234 -2.26 -8.28 24.25
CA VAL A 234 -2.35 -8.51 22.81
C VAL A 234 -3.47 -7.66 22.17
N CYS A 235 -4.57 -7.42 22.88
CA CYS A 235 -5.59 -6.48 22.41
C CYS A 235 -5.06 -5.04 22.31
N ALA A 236 -4.24 -4.59 23.26
CA ALA A 236 -3.63 -3.25 23.19
C ALA A 236 -2.64 -3.15 22.01
N GLU A 237 -1.79 -4.15 21.82
CA GLU A 237 -0.88 -4.24 20.66
C GLU A 237 -1.64 -4.22 19.33
N PHE A 238 -2.71 -5.01 19.23
CA PHE A 238 -3.55 -5.09 18.03
C PHE A 238 -4.34 -3.79 17.78
N ALA A 239 -4.77 -3.10 18.84
CA ALA A 239 -5.43 -1.80 18.72
C ALA A 239 -4.46 -0.74 18.16
N GLU A 240 -3.18 -0.78 18.53
CA GLU A 240 -2.18 0.10 17.93
C GLU A 240 -1.92 -0.24 16.46
N LEU A 241 -1.84 -1.53 16.10
CA LEU A 241 -1.79 -1.94 14.68
C LEU A 241 -3.01 -1.41 13.90
N HIS A 242 -4.20 -1.57 14.46
CA HIS A 242 -5.43 -1.05 13.87
C HIS A 242 -5.37 0.48 13.67
N ARG A 243 -4.91 1.24 14.68
CA ARG A 243 -4.76 2.70 14.63
C ARG A 243 -3.76 3.12 13.54
N GLN A 244 -2.63 2.43 13.43
CA GLN A 244 -1.62 2.72 12.39
C GLN A 244 -2.15 2.45 10.98
N LEU A 245 -2.94 1.38 10.80
CA LEU A 245 -3.54 1.07 9.51
C LEU A 245 -4.66 2.06 9.14
N THR A 246 -5.56 2.37 10.08
CA THR A 246 -6.74 3.19 9.83
C THR A 246 -6.43 4.68 9.86
N ASP A 247 -6.03 5.21 11.02
CA ASP A 247 -5.90 6.65 11.24
C ASP A 247 -4.67 7.25 10.53
N VAL A 248 -3.57 6.48 10.44
CA VAL A 248 -2.32 6.97 9.84
C VAL A 248 -2.26 6.61 8.35
N ALA A 249 -2.39 5.34 8.01
CA ALA A 249 -2.24 4.90 6.63
C ALA A 249 -3.52 5.07 5.78
N GLY A 250 -4.70 5.21 6.39
CA GLY A 250 -5.97 5.35 5.68
C GLY A 250 -6.46 4.06 5.02
N VAL A 251 -6.14 2.90 5.60
CA VAL A 251 -6.63 1.58 5.19
C VAL A 251 -8.03 1.37 5.76
N ASN A 252 -8.95 0.86 4.95
CA ASN A 252 -10.30 0.48 5.37
C ASN A 252 -10.29 -0.91 6.03
N VAL A 253 -10.51 -0.95 7.35
CA VAL A 253 -10.54 -2.20 8.12
C VAL A 253 -11.97 -2.63 8.43
N LYS A 254 -12.34 -3.84 8.01
CA LYS A 254 -13.53 -4.55 8.52
C LYS A 254 -13.13 -5.38 9.74
N LEU A 255 -13.39 -4.85 10.93
CA LEU A 255 -13.00 -5.49 12.18
C LEU A 255 -14.09 -6.43 12.71
N PHE A 256 -13.75 -7.71 12.85
CA PHE A 256 -14.55 -8.71 13.55
C PHE A 256 -13.95 -9.00 14.92
N GLN A 257 -14.68 -9.71 15.76
CA GLN A 257 -14.22 -10.17 17.08
C GLN A 257 -14.40 -11.67 17.20
N HIS A 258 -13.61 -12.33 18.04
CA HIS A 258 -13.78 -13.74 18.35
C HIS A 258 -13.97 -13.98 19.86
N HIS A 259 -14.71 -15.02 20.23
CA HIS A 259 -15.12 -15.29 21.60
C HIS A 259 -14.57 -16.64 22.04
N LEU A 260 -14.35 -16.85 23.36
CA LEU A 260 -13.82 -18.09 23.92
C LEU A 260 -14.60 -19.32 23.46
N ARG A 261 -15.93 -19.21 23.38
CA ARG A 261 -16.85 -20.25 22.89
C ARG A 261 -16.54 -20.78 21.49
N HIS A 262 -15.80 -20.04 20.66
CA HIS A 262 -15.39 -20.51 19.33
C HIS A 262 -14.26 -21.55 19.42
N GLY A 263 -13.44 -21.52 20.49
CA GLY A 263 -12.31 -22.44 20.63
C GLY A 263 -11.18 -22.20 19.63
N THR A 264 -11.07 -20.98 19.09
CA THR A 264 -10.16 -20.61 17.99
C THR A 264 -9.18 -19.50 18.42
N PRO A 265 -8.13 -19.82 19.19
CA PRO A 265 -7.20 -18.82 19.73
C PRO A 265 -6.40 -18.05 18.64
N ASP A 266 -6.20 -18.66 17.48
CA ASP A 266 -5.48 -18.09 16.33
C ASP A 266 -6.40 -17.35 15.34
N ALA A 267 -7.67 -17.12 15.69
CA ALA A 267 -8.63 -16.45 14.81
C ALA A 267 -8.19 -15.02 14.40
N VAL A 268 -7.23 -14.44 15.13
CA VAL A 268 -6.54 -13.19 14.80
C VAL A 268 -5.79 -13.24 13.45
N PHE A 269 -5.56 -14.43 12.89
CA PHE A 269 -4.89 -14.65 11.61
C PHE A 269 -5.88 -15.12 10.50
N PRO A 270 -6.79 -14.24 10.04
CA PRO A 270 -7.85 -14.60 9.11
C PRO A 270 -7.35 -15.00 7.71
N ASN A 271 -6.14 -14.56 7.34
CA ASN A 271 -5.57 -14.74 6.01
C ASN A 271 -5.32 -16.22 5.65
N ASN A 272 -5.28 -17.11 6.64
CA ASN A 272 -4.97 -18.51 6.40
C ASN A 272 -6.16 -19.34 5.91
N TRP A 273 -7.41 -18.94 6.20
CA TRP A 273 -8.57 -19.78 5.87
C TRP A 273 -9.39 -19.25 4.70
N PHE A 274 -9.21 -18.00 4.28
CA PHE A 274 -9.78 -17.46 3.04
C PHE A 274 -8.89 -16.44 2.34
N SER A 275 -9.24 -16.18 1.08
CA SER A 275 -8.74 -15.04 0.31
C SER A 275 -9.82 -14.54 -0.64
N THR A 276 -9.68 -13.29 -1.07
CA THR A 276 -10.53 -12.69 -2.09
C THR A 276 -9.70 -12.38 -3.34
N HIS A 277 -10.38 -12.44 -4.49
CA HIS A 277 -9.78 -12.21 -5.80
C HIS A 277 -10.73 -11.37 -6.66
N ALA A 278 -10.22 -10.31 -7.28
CA ALA A 278 -11.02 -9.43 -8.12
C ALA A 278 -11.11 -9.94 -9.56
N ALA A 279 -12.17 -9.53 -10.27
CA ALA A 279 -12.24 -9.75 -11.72
C ALA A 279 -11.09 -9.00 -12.43
N GLY A 280 -10.45 -9.66 -13.40
CA GLY A 280 -9.30 -9.10 -14.12
C GLY A 280 -7.95 -9.38 -13.47
N GLU A 281 -7.92 -9.96 -12.26
CA GLU A 281 -6.69 -10.41 -11.60
C GLU A 281 -5.92 -11.47 -12.42
N ALA A 282 -4.62 -11.60 -12.19
CA ALA A 282 -3.72 -12.49 -12.94
C ALA A 282 -3.70 -12.21 -14.44
N ALA A 283 -3.66 -10.92 -14.81
CA ALA A 283 -3.77 -10.43 -16.18
C ALA A 283 -5.04 -10.93 -16.93
N GLY A 284 -6.14 -11.05 -16.20
CA GLY A 284 -7.43 -11.52 -16.73
C GLY A 284 -7.72 -13.01 -16.50
N GLY A 285 -6.88 -13.72 -15.75
CA GLY A 285 -7.13 -15.11 -15.35
C GLY A 285 -8.37 -15.26 -14.48
N VAL A 286 -8.56 -14.34 -13.53
CA VAL A 286 -9.75 -14.35 -12.66
C VAL A 286 -10.91 -13.67 -13.38
N SER A 287 -11.88 -14.48 -13.80
CA SER A 287 -13.02 -14.01 -14.62
C SER A 287 -14.07 -13.20 -13.87
N ARG A 288 -14.22 -13.43 -12.56
CA ARG A 288 -15.22 -12.77 -11.69
C ARG A 288 -14.76 -12.75 -10.24
N PRO A 289 -15.25 -11.81 -9.41
CA PRO A 289 -14.87 -11.74 -8.01
C PRO A 289 -15.11 -13.08 -7.32
N THR A 290 -14.10 -13.59 -6.62
CA THR A 290 -14.10 -14.93 -6.04
C THR A 290 -13.65 -14.91 -4.59
N LEU A 291 -14.42 -15.57 -3.72
CA LEU A 291 -14.01 -15.98 -2.39
C LEU A 291 -13.43 -17.39 -2.46
N VAL A 292 -12.23 -17.61 -1.95
CA VAL A 292 -11.64 -18.95 -1.84
C VAL A 292 -11.66 -19.36 -0.37
N LEU A 293 -12.11 -20.58 -0.08
CA LEU A 293 -12.05 -21.18 1.26
C LEU A 293 -11.03 -22.31 1.26
N TYR A 294 -10.14 -22.30 2.25
CA TYR A 294 -8.95 -23.14 2.24
C TYR A 294 -9.03 -24.30 3.24
N PRO A 295 -8.43 -25.46 2.93
CA PRO A 295 -8.28 -26.57 3.86
C PRO A 295 -7.17 -26.27 4.89
N MET A 296 -7.50 -26.39 6.16
CA MET A 296 -6.66 -26.10 7.32
C MET A 296 -6.22 -27.39 8.00
N LYS A 297 -4.96 -27.42 8.46
CA LYS A 297 -4.39 -28.64 9.07
C LYS A 297 -4.97 -28.92 10.45
N CYS A 298 -5.05 -27.89 11.29
CA CYS A 298 -5.52 -28.02 12.66
C CYS A 298 -7.06 -27.88 12.73
N PRO A 299 -7.79 -28.78 13.43
CA PRO A 299 -9.24 -28.67 13.57
C PRO A 299 -9.74 -27.36 14.18
N ASN A 300 -9.01 -26.79 15.15
CA ASN A 300 -9.40 -25.50 15.73
C ASN A 300 -9.18 -24.32 14.75
N ARG A 301 -8.16 -24.39 13.90
CA ARG A 301 -7.96 -23.44 12.78
C ARG A 301 -9.06 -23.58 11.74
N ALA A 302 -9.47 -24.81 11.40
CA ALA A 302 -10.57 -25.08 10.48
C ALA A 302 -11.91 -24.46 10.96
N ALA A 303 -12.13 -24.42 12.27
CA ALA A 303 -13.32 -23.81 12.89
C ALA A 303 -13.37 -22.27 12.78
N GLU A 304 -12.29 -21.62 12.36
CA GLU A 304 -12.25 -20.16 12.14
C GLU A 304 -13.06 -19.73 10.92
N ARG A 305 -13.40 -20.68 10.02
CA ARG A 305 -14.30 -20.47 8.88
C ARG A 305 -15.73 -20.25 9.37
N ARG A 306 -15.98 -19.02 9.81
CA ARG A 306 -17.22 -18.59 10.44
C ARG A 306 -18.30 -18.24 9.41
N PRO A 307 -19.49 -18.88 9.44
CA PRO A 307 -20.57 -18.63 8.48
C PRO A 307 -20.97 -17.16 8.32
N GLU A 308 -20.96 -16.41 9.43
CA GLU A 308 -21.30 -14.99 9.44
C GLU A 308 -20.28 -14.13 8.69
N ILE A 309 -18.98 -14.46 8.76
CA ILE A 309 -17.94 -13.75 8.01
C ILE A 309 -18.11 -14.05 6.53
N ILE A 310 -18.32 -15.33 6.18
CA ILE A 310 -18.55 -15.77 4.80
C ILE A 310 -19.77 -15.06 4.21
N GLN A 311 -20.85 -14.91 4.97
CA GLN A 311 -22.05 -14.21 4.51
C GLN A 311 -21.78 -12.73 4.23
N VAL A 312 -21.05 -12.03 5.11
CA VAL A 312 -20.65 -10.63 4.90
C VAL A 312 -19.79 -10.50 3.63
N LEU A 313 -18.84 -11.41 3.40
CA LEU A 313 -18.01 -11.39 2.20
C LEU A 313 -18.84 -11.63 0.93
N ARG A 314 -19.78 -12.58 0.94
CA ARG A 314 -20.67 -12.80 -0.20
C ARG A 314 -21.53 -11.58 -0.49
N GLN A 315 -22.07 -10.92 0.53
CA GLN A 315 -22.83 -9.67 0.39
C GLN A 315 -21.97 -8.50 -0.11
N ALA A 316 -20.66 -8.54 0.12
CA ALA A 316 -19.71 -7.56 -0.39
C ALA A 316 -19.33 -7.76 -1.87
N GLY A 317 -19.89 -8.76 -2.56
CA GLY A 317 -19.72 -8.98 -4.00
C GLY A 317 -18.95 -10.24 -4.40
N TYR A 318 -18.49 -11.06 -3.44
CA TYR A 318 -17.81 -12.33 -3.73
C TYR A 318 -18.80 -13.50 -3.83
N GLU A 319 -19.70 -13.46 -4.81
CA GLU A 319 -20.74 -14.49 -4.95
C GLU A 319 -20.19 -15.86 -5.36
N ARG A 320 -19.13 -15.88 -6.18
CA ARG A 320 -18.44 -17.13 -6.53
C ARG A 320 -17.60 -17.58 -5.35
N VAL A 321 -17.89 -18.77 -4.84
CA VAL A 321 -17.09 -19.43 -3.81
C VAL A 321 -16.34 -20.61 -4.44
N LEU A 322 -15.01 -20.60 -4.36
CA LEU A 322 -14.17 -21.76 -4.61
C LEU A 322 -13.85 -22.40 -3.25
N ASP A 323 -14.57 -23.45 -2.89
CA ASP A 323 -14.39 -24.14 -1.61
C ASP A 323 -13.45 -25.35 -1.76
N MET A 324 -12.25 -25.23 -1.20
CA MET A 324 -11.25 -26.29 -1.14
C MET A 324 -11.20 -26.99 0.23
N SER A 325 -12.04 -26.59 1.19
CA SER A 325 -12.00 -27.13 2.56
C SER A 325 -12.32 -28.64 2.65
N GLY A 326 -13.02 -29.19 1.64
CA GLY A 326 -13.34 -30.62 1.58
C GLY A 326 -12.11 -31.55 1.55
N HIS A 327 -10.95 -31.04 1.12
CA HIS A 327 -9.69 -31.80 1.08
C HIS A 327 -9.19 -32.24 2.47
N GLU A 328 -9.56 -31.53 3.54
CA GLU A 328 -9.20 -31.87 4.93
C GLU A 328 -9.68 -33.27 5.33
N LYS A 329 -10.91 -33.61 4.93
CA LYS A 329 -11.54 -34.89 5.28
C LYS A 329 -11.21 -35.98 4.27
N ARG A 330 -11.25 -35.63 2.99
CA ARG A 330 -11.12 -36.60 1.89
C ARG A 330 -9.68 -37.06 1.68
N ASP A 331 -8.73 -36.11 1.68
CA ASP A 331 -7.37 -36.35 1.19
C ASP A 331 -6.29 -36.17 2.26
N LYS A 332 -6.64 -35.60 3.43
CA LYS A 332 -5.68 -35.17 4.47
C LYS A 332 -4.60 -34.21 3.91
N ALA A 333 -5.00 -33.40 2.94
CA ALA A 333 -4.18 -32.39 2.30
C ALA A 333 -4.64 -30.98 2.70
N TYR A 334 -3.68 -30.07 2.87
CA TYR A 334 -3.90 -28.74 3.43
C TYR A 334 -3.22 -27.66 2.59
N PHE A 335 -3.80 -26.46 2.60
CA PHE A 335 -3.31 -25.33 1.81
C PHE A 335 -3.79 -24.03 2.47
N GLU A 336 -3.10 -23.61 3.53
CA GLU A 336 -3.55 -22.57 4.48
C GLU A 336 -3.50 -21.12 3.93
N GLY A 337 -4.24 -20.87 2.86
CA GLY A 337 -4.55 -19.56 2.33
C GLY A 337 -3.31 -18.73 2.00
N THR A 338 -3.38 -17.41 2.21
CA THR A 338 -2.24 -16.52 1.93
C THR A 338 -1.12 -16.63 2.97
N GLY A 339 -1.21 -17.57 3.91
CA GLY A 339 -0.09 -18.04 4.72
C GLY A 339 0.94 -18.78 3.87
N VAL A 340 0.47 -19.74 3.08
CA VAL A 340 1.30 -20.59 2.22
C VAL A 340 1.32 -20.14 0.75
N LEU A 341 0.54 -19.13 0.43
CA LEU A 341 0.36 -18.63 -0.92
C LEU A 341 0.70 -17.15 -1.00
N VAL A 342 1.87 -16.83 -1.56
CA VAL A 342 2.27 -15.46 -1.83
C VAL A 342 2.04 -15.16 -3.31
N LEU A 343 1.27 -14.13 -3.60
CA LEU A 343 0.74 -13.86 -4.95
C LEU A 343 1.38 -12.63 -5.57
N ASP A 344 1.95 -12.80 -6.75
CA ASP A 344 2.13 -11.72 -7.71
C ASP A 344 0.86 -11.67 -8.58
N ARG A 345 -0.09 -10.83 -8.14
CA ARG A 345 -1.42 -10.75 -8.73
C ARG A 345 -1.38 -10.09 -10.09
N VAL A 346 -0.49 -9.11 -10.27
CA VAL A 346 -0.36 -8.36 -11.53
C VAL A 346 0.21 -9.26 -12.62
N ASN A 347 1.26 -10.02 -12.31
CA ASN A 347 1.92 -10.88 -13.30
C ASN A 347 1.27 -12.28 -13.41
N GLY A 348 0.47 -12.68 -12.41
CA GLY A 348 -0.25 -13.95 -12.38
C GLY A 348 0.65 -15.11 -11.97
N VAL A 349 1.54 -14.88 -11.00
CA VAL A 349 2.48 -15.90 -10.47
C VAL A 349 2.13 -16.20 -9.01
N ALA A 350 2.01 -17.48 -8.67
CA ALA A 350 1.83 -17.96 -7.31
C ALA A 350 3.14 -18.55 -6.78
N TYR A 351 3.59 -18.09 -5.61
CA TYR A 351 4.78 -18.59 -4.94
C TYR A 351 4.39 -19.41 -3.71
N VAL A 352 4.91 -20.63 -3.61
CA VAL A 352 4.57 -21.58 -2.55
C VAL A 352 5.82 -22.33 -2.07
N ALA A 353 6.18 -22.09 -0.82
CA ALA A 353 7.08 -22.96 -0.08
C ALA A 353 6.30 -24.20 0.41
N LEU A 354 6.71 -25.40 -0.01
CA LEU A 354 6.04 -26.64 0.36
C LEU A 354 6.27 -26.99 1.83
N SER A 355 5.21 -27.41 2.51
CA SER A 355 5.20 -27.75 3.93
C SER A 355 4.04 -28.68 4.26
N GLU A 356 3.92 -29.10 5.52
CA GLU A 356 2.75 -29.86 5.99
C GLU A 356 1.42 -29.08 5.89
N ARG A 357 1.49 -27.76 5.66
CA ARG A 357 0.35 -26.85 5.50
C ARG A 357 0.16 -26.39 4.04
N ALA A 358 1.04 -26.83 3.13
CA ALA A 358 1.10 -26.40 1.74
C ALA A 358 1.30 -27.59 0.78
N ASP A 359 0.20 -28.26 0.42
CA ASP A 359 0.22 -29.37 -0.53
C ASP A 359 0.41 -28.88 -1.98
N ARG A 360 1.33 -29.52 -2.70
CA ARG A 360 1.65 -29.18 -4.10
C ARG A 360 0.46 -29.35 -5.04
N LYS A 361 -0.31 -30.44 -4.92
CA LYS A 361 -1.44 -30.70 -5.83
C LYS A 361 -2.55 -29.68 -5.61
N LEU A 362 -2.76 -29.25 -4.36
CA LEU A 362 -3.69 -28.16 -4.06
C LEU A 362 -3.23 -26.82 -4.62
N ALA A 363 -1.93 -26.51 -4.55
CA ALA A 363 -1.37 -25.32 -5.18
C ALA A 363 -1.57 -25.32 -6.71
N GLU A 364 -1.30 -26.44 -7.38
CA GLU A 364 -1.53 -26.62 -8.81
C GLU A 364 -3.01 -26.48 -9.18
N ALA A 365 -3.90 -27.12 -8.41
CA ALA A 365 -5.34 -27.01 -8.60
C ALA A 365 -5.84 -25.56 -8.38
N TRP A 366 -5.28 -24.85 -7.42
CA TRP A 366 -5.59 -23.45 -7.14
C TRP A 366 -5.22 -22.55 -8.32
N VAL A 367 -3.98 -22.68 -8.82
CA VAL A 367 -3.48 -21.91 -9.97
C VAL A 367 -4.36 -22.13 -11.19
N HIS A 368 -4.70 -23.39 -11.46
CA HIS A 368 -5.61 -23.73 -12.56
C HIS A 368 -7.02 -23.14 -12.36
N SER A 369 -7.60 -23.29 -11.17
CA SER A 369 -8.99 -22.91 -10.88
C SER A 369 -9.23 -21.39 -10.86
N LEU A 370 -8.20 -20.59 -10.55
CA LEU A 370 -8.27 -19.14 -10.61
C LEU A 370 -7.70 -18.53 -11.89
N GLY A 371 -7.01 -19.31 -12.73
CA GLY A 371 -6.43 -18.82 -13.98
C GLY A 371 -5.11 -18.09 -13.80
N TYR A 372 -4.35 -18.41 -12.75
CA TYR A 372 -2.97 -17.96 -12.63
C TYR A 372 -2.09 -18.64 -13.69
N LYS A 373 -1.04 -17.95 -14.14
CA LYS A 373 -0.21 -18.39 -15.25
C LYS A 373 0.88 -19.36 -14.83
N GLU A 374 1.41 -19.17 -13.62
CA GLU A 374 2.59 -19.89 -13.17
C GLU A 374 2.52 -20.20 -11.68
N LEU A 375 3.02 -21.39 -11.32
CA LEU A 375 3.29 -21.80 -9.95
C LEU A 375 4.80 -21.94 -9.78
N VAL A 376 5.37 -21.14 -8.88
CA VAL A 376 6.76 -21.26 -8.42
C VAL A 376 6.71 -21.95 -7.05
N ALA A 377 6.80 -23.28 -7.07
CA ALA A 377 6.78 -24.09 -5.84
C ALA A 377 8.16 -24.66 -5.54
N PHE A 378 8.62 -24.49 -4.30
CA PHE A 378 9.98 -24.79 -3.85
C PHE A 378 10.01 -25.34 -2.41
N SER A 379 11.15 -25.87 -2.00
CA SER A 379 11.42 -26.37 -0.65
C SER A 379 12.24 -25.36 0.14
N SER A 380 11.91 -25.15 1.41
CA SER A 380 12.65 -24.22 2.27
C SER A 380 12.74 -24.71 3.71
N SER A 381 13.81 -24.36 4.41
CA SER A 381 14.05 -24.72 5.81
C SER A 381 14.32 -23.50 6.70
N ASP A 382 13.86 -23.56 7.94
CA ASP A 382 14.20 -22.61 9.00
C ASP A 382 15.62 -22.83 9.56
N GLY A 383 16.07 -21.97 10.47
CA GLY A 383 17.39 -22.09 11.11
C GLY A 383 17.61 -23.38 11.92
N ARG A 384 16.55 -24.17 12.13
CA ARG A 384 16.57 -25.47 12.82
C ARG A 384 16.51 -26.65 11.85
N GLY A 385 16.54 -26.39 10.54
CA GLY A 385 16.47 -27.40 9.49
C GLY A 385 15.07 -27.97 9.26
N LYS A 386 14.03 -27.40 9.88
CA LYS A 386 12.64 -27.83 9.66
C LYS A 386 12.05 -27.07 8.48
N PRO A 387 11.09 -27.65 7.73
CA PRO A 387 10.39 -26.93 6.68
C PRO A 387 9.77 -25.62 7.20
N VAL A 388 9.94 -24.53 6.47
CA VAL A 388 9.24 -23.27 6.77
C VAL A 388 7.73 -23.51 6.60
N TYR A 389 6.95 -23.31 7.66
CA TYR A 389 5.55 -23.73 7.69
C TYR A 389 4.65 -22.93 6.74
N HIS A 390 4.86 -21.61 6.65
CA HIS A 390 4.12 -20.66 5.81
C HIS A 390 5.07 -19.85 4.93
N THR A 391 4.78 -19.74 3.64
CA THR A 391 5.59 -18.99 2.67
C THR A 391 5.69 -17.51 3.02
N ASN A 392 4.64 -16.92 3.59
CA ASN A 392 4.59 -15.51 3.94
C ASN A 392 5.47 -15.10 5.14
N VAL A 393 6.17 -16.03 5.80
CA VAL A 393 7.18 -15.67 6.82
C VAL A 393 8.55 -15.43 6.19
N MET A 394 8.79 -16.02 5.01
CA MET A 394 10.06 -15.92 4.30
C MET A 394 10.01 -14.96 3.11
N MET A 395 8.83 -14.61 2.59
CA MET A 395 8.72 -13.70 1.46
C MET A 395 7.42 -12.90 1.38
N ALA A 396 7.49 -11.77 0.67
CA ALA A 396 6.37 -10.91 0.33
C ALA A 396 6.54 -10.32 -1.09
N ILE A 397 5.42 -10.04 -1.76
CA ILE A 397 5.37 -9.40 -3.09
C ILE A 397 4.55 -8.11 -2.97
N GLY A 398 5.19 -6.98 -3.24
CA GLY A 398 4.57 -5.70 -3.52
C GLY A 398 4.45 -5.45 -5.03
N THR A 399 4.05 -4.25 -5.43
CA THR A 399 3.80 -3.92 -6.84
C THR A 399 5.09 -3.98 -7.67
N ASP A 400 6.17 -3.42 -7.14
CA ASP A 400 7.47 -3.30 -7.83
C ASP A 400 8.65 -3.86 -6.99
N VAL A 401 8.38 -4.38 -5.79
CA VAL A 401 9.39 -4.85 -4.83
C VAL A 401 9.01 -6.20 -4.25
N ALA A 402 10.01 -7.07 -4.08
CA ALA A 402 9.85 -8.36 -3.43
C ALA A 402 10.82 -8.49 -2.24
N VAL A 403 10.34 -9.02 -1.12
CA VAL A 403 11.19 -9.42 0.02
C VAL A 403 11.32 -10.92 0.01
N VAL A 404 12.52 -11.47 0.18
CA VAL A 404 12.72 -12.93 0.18
C VAL A 404 13.93 -13.37 1.00
N CYS A 405 13.77 -14.40 1.81
CA CYS A 405 14.87 -15.13 2.43
C CYS A 405 15.33 -16.26 1.50
N ALA A 406 16.15 -15.91 0.49
CA ALA A 406 16.61 -16.90 -0.49
C ALA A 406 17.47 -18.01 0.13
N ASP A 407 18.20 -17.70 1.20
CA ASP A 407 19.03 -18.66 1.94
C ASP A 407 18.22 -19.79 2.59
N SER A 408 16.93 -19.57 2.86
CA SER A 408 16.04 -20.63 3.35
C SER A 408 15.73 -21.68 2.29
N VAL A 409 15.89 -21.37 0.99
CA VAL A 409 15.69 -22.32 -0.11
C VAL A 409 16.95 -23.16 -0.29
N THR A 410 16.87 -24.42 0.11
CA THR A 410 18.03 -25.31 0.26
C THR A 410 18.54 -25.86 -1.07
N ASP A 411 17.64 -26.14 -2.03
CA ASP A 411 18.03 -26.56 -3.38
C ASP A 411 18.56 -25.35 -4.18
N PRO A 412 19.82 -25.36 -4.66
CA PRO A 412 20.38 -24.24 -5.41
C PRO A 412 19.65 -23.92 -6.72
N LYS A 413 19.07 -24.91 -7.40
CA LYS A 413 18.29 -24.72 -8.64
C LYS A 413 16.96 -24.07 -8.34
N GLU A 414 16.25 -24.51 -7.30
CA GLU A 414 15.01 -23.87 -6.87
C GLU A 414 15.27 -22.42 -6.43
N ARG A 415 16.35 -22.18 -5.68
CA ARG A 415 16.75 -20.84 -5.25
C ARG A 415 17.06 -19.93 -6.44
N GLN A 416 17.83 -20.41 -7.40
CA GLN A 416 18.14 -19.66 -8.62
C GLN A 416 16.88 -19.37 -9.43
N HIS A 417 15.98 -20.34 -9.56
CA HIS A 417 14.72 -20.16 -10.27
C HIS A 417 13.82 -19.12 -9.57
N LEU A 418 13.67 -19.19 -8.25
CA LEU A 418 12.93 -18.22 -7.45
C LEU A 418 13.47 -16.80 -7.65
N LEU A 419 14.78 -16.60 -7.45
CA LEU A 419 15.40 -15.29 -7.62
C LEU A 419 15.27 -14.77 -9.05
N SER A 420 15.51 -15.62 -10.05
CA SER A 420 15.36 -15.25 -11.46
C SER A 420 13.94 -14.82 -11.78
N LYS A 421 12.93 -15.50 -11.21
CA LYS A 421 11.53 -15.15 -11.41
C LYS A 421 11.16 -13.83 -10.76
N LEU A 422 11.58 -13.61 -9.52
CA LEU A 422 11.32 -12.34 -8.82
C LEU A 422 11.96 -11.15 -9.55
N SER A 423 13.21 -11.28 -9.98
CA SER A 423 13.95 -10.21 -10.66
C SER A 423 13.45 -9.87 -12.07
N GLN A 424 12.50 -10.63 -12.63
CA GLN A 424 11.88 -10.29 -13.92
C GLN A 424 10.95 -9.07 -13.82
N SER A 425 10.35 -8.85 -12.64
CA SER A 425 9.34 -7.81 -12.43
C SER A 425 9.55 -6.96 -11.18
N HIS A 426 10.39 -7.41 -10.24
CA HIS A 426 10.54 -6.78 -8.94
C HIS A 426 12.00 -6.45 -8.62
N GLU A 427 12.20 -5.35 -7.90
CA GLU A 427 13.44 -5.14 -7.17
C GLU A 427 13.47 -6.07 -5.95
N VAL A 428 14.50 -6.92 -5.85
CA VAL A 428 14.56 -7.97 -4.83
C VAL A 428 15.34 -7.50 -3.60
N VAL A 429 14.66 -7.43 -2.46
CA VAL A 429 15.23 -7.23 -1.13
C VAL A 429 15.46 -8.60 -0.49
N GLN A 430 16.71 -9.07 -0.53
CA GLN A 430 17.09 -10.30 0.17
C GLN A 430 17.21 -10.04 1.68
N ILE A 431 16.64 -10.93 2.48
CA ILE A 431 16.73 -10.92 3.95
C ILE A 431 17.48 -12.15 4.45
N SER A 432 18.22 -11.99 5.55
CA SER A 432 18.91 -13.11 6.19
C SER A 432 17.94 -14.03 6.95
N SER A 433 18.37 -15.23 7.32
CA SER A 433 17.57 -16.12 8.17
C SER A 433 17.20 -15.47 9.52
N ALA A 434 18.10 -14.67 10.10
CA ALA A 434 17.79 -13.94 11.34
C ALA A 434 16.71 -12.86 11.14
N GLN A 435 16.69 -12.21 9.96
CA GLN A 435 15.63 -11.28 9.60
C GLN A 435 14.30 -11.99 9.29
N MET A 436 14.36 -13.19 8.69
CA MET A 436 13.19 -14.05 8.54
C MET A 436 12.61 -14.45 9.91
N ASP A 437 13.46 -14.82 10.87
CA ASP A 437 13.05 -15.13 12.25
C ASP A 437 12.44 -13.91 12.95
N ALA A 438 12.89 -12.70 12.61
CA ALA A 438 12.31 -11.42 13.03
C ALA A 438 11.12 -10.96 12.15
N LEU A 439 10.53 -11.88 11.37
CA LEU A 439 9.34 -11.68 10.54
C LEU A 439 9.47 -10.60 9.44
N CYS A 440 10.68 -10.31 8.94
CA CYS A 440 10.87 -9.41 7.81
C CYS A 440 10.22 -9.91 6.50
N GLY A 441 9.96 -11.21 6.35
CA GLY A 441 9.17 -11.73 5.23
C GLY A 441 7.65 -11.51 5.41
N ASN A 442 7.18 -11.32 6.65
CA ASN A 442 5.77 -11.19 7.01
C ASN A 442 5.25 -9.75 6.89
N VAL A 443 5.59 -9.11 5.78
CA VAL A 443 5.16 -7.76 5.42
C VAL A 443 4.09 -7.80 4.34
N LEU A 444 3.30 -6.73 4.24
CA LEU A 444 2.21 -6.64 3.26
C LEU A 444 2.17 -5.27 2.62
N GLU A 445 2.21 -5.22 1.29
CA GLU A 445 1.82 -4.00 0.58
C GLU A 445 0.29 -3.85 0.61
N LEU A 446 -0.16 -2.70 1.10
CA LEU A 446 -1.55 -2.25 1.06
C LEU A 446 -1.63 -0.95 0.29
N GLN A 447 -2.83 -0.56 -0.11
CA GLN A 447 -3.06 0.79 -0.64
C GLN A 447 -3.48 1.69 0.52
N GLY A 448 -2.74 2.77 0.79
CA GLY A 448 -3.11 3.79 1.78
C GLY A 448 -4.27 4.66 1.30
N GLY A 449 -4.81 5.52 2.17
CA GLY A 449 -6.00 6.34 1.91
C GLY A 449 -5.83 7.37 0.78
N LYS A 450 -4.58 7.61 0.36
CA LYS A 450 -4.24 8.46 -0.79
C LYS A 450 -4.19 7.71 -2.12
N GLY A 451 -4.41 6.39 -2.11
CA GLY A 451 -4.27 5.54 -3.29
C GLY A 451 -2.83 5.10 -3.59
N LEU A 452 -1.87 5.45 -2.72
CA LEU A 452 -0.47 5.06 -2.84
C LEU A 452 -0.16 3.80 -2.03
N PRO A 453 0.80 2.97 -2.47
CA PRO A 453 1.20 1.79 -1.73
C PRO A 453 1.85 2.16 -0.38
N VAL A 454 1.54 1.39 0.66
CA VAL A 454 2.18 1.41 1.97
C VAL A 454 2.60 -0.01 2.33
N MET A 455 3.72 -0.19 3.05
CA MET A 455 4.17 -1.51 3.49
C MET A 455 3.88 -1.66 4.98
N ALA A 456 2.93 -2.53 5.32
CA ALA A 456 2.58 -2.85 6.70
C ALA A 456 3.50 -3.94 7.26
N MET A 457 4.04 -3.74 8.46
CA MET A 457 4.97 -4.65 9.14
C MET A 457 4.92 -4.48 10.66
N SER A 458 5.53 -5.40 11.43
CA SER A 458 5.74 -5.15 12.85
C SER A 458 6.91 -4.21 13.09
N SER A 459 6.94 -3.56 14.25
CA SER A 459 8.10 -2.77 14.67
C SER A 459 9.37 -3.63 14.77
N GLN A 460 9.23 -4.91 15.14
CA GLN A 460 10.33 -5.86 15.14
C GLN A 460 10.94 -6.03 13.74
N ALA A 461 10.11 -6.35 12.73
CA ALA A 461 10.55 -6.46 11.35
C ALA A 461 11.17 -5.13 10.84
N TYR A 462 10.54 -3.99 11.15
CA TYR A 462 11.04 -2.66 10.79
C TYR A 462 12.46 -2.41 11.30
N HIS A 463 12.74 -2.75 12.55
CA HIS A 463 14.06 -2.58 13.17
C HIS A 463 15.07 -3.63 12.70
N ALA A 464 14.62 -4.83 12.35
CA ALA A 464 15.46 -5.91 11.82
C ALA A 464 15.93 -5.64 10.37
N PHE A 465 15.14 -4.94 9.54
CA PHE A 465 15.63 -4.45 8.25
C PHE A 465 16.83 -3.51 8.43
N THR A 466 17.81 -3.62 7.55
CA THR A 466 18.93 -2.66 7.52
C THR A 466 18.45 -1.29 7.02
N PRO A 467 19.17 -0.20 7.33
CA PRO A 467 18.86 1.12 6.77
C PRO A 467 18.77 1.11 5.23
N GLN A 468 19.63 0.33 4.56
CA GLN A 468 19.64 0.18 3.11
C GLN A 468 18.39 -0.56 2.61
N GLN A 469 17.99 -1.66 3.25
CA GLN A 469 16.76 -2.38 2.89
C GLN A 469 15.52 -1.50 3.09
N ARG A 470 15.44 -0.75 4.20
CA ARG A 470 14.35 0.22 4.40
C ARG A 470 14.36 1.31 3.33
N ALA A 471 15.53 1.82 2.95
CA ALA A 471 15.64 2.80 1.86
C ALA A 471 15.15 2.21 0.53
N VAL A 472 15.45 0.94 0.24
CA VAL A 472 14.91 0.24 -0.94
C VAL A 472 13.39 0.18 -0.88
N LEU A 473 12.81 -0.33 0.21
CA LEU A 473 11.36 -0.41 0.38
C LEU A 473 10.70 0.97 0.23
N ARG A 474 11.26 2.02 0.84
CA ARG A 474 10.75 3.41 0.77
C ARG A 474 10.75 4.02 -0.63
N ARG A 475 11.50 3.48 -1.60
CA ARG A 475 11.41 3.92 -3.00
C ARG A 475 10.11 3.48 -3.67
N HIS A 476 9.55 2.36 -3.22
CA HIS A 476 8.37 1.73 -3.81
C HIS A 476 7.08 2.05 -3.05
N VAL A 477 7.19 2.40 -1.76
CA VAL A 477 6.02 2.68 -0.91
C VAL A 477 6.05 4.06 -0.27
N ALA A 478 4.86 4.67 -0.17
CA ALA A 478 4.64 5.97 0.45
C ALA A 478 4.90 5.99 1.95
N GLU A 479 4.79 4.83 2.63
CA GLU A 479 5.09 4.71 4.05
C GLU A 479 5.44 3.26 4.44
N LEU A 480 6.33 3.10 5.43
CA LEU A 480 6.50 1.84 6.17
C LEU A 480 5.65 1.96 7.43
N VAL A 481 4.46 1.35 7.41
CA VAL A 481 3.50 1.41 8.51
C VAL A 481 3.83 0.28 9.46
N HIS A 482 4.13 0.60 10.71
CA HIS A 482 4.51 -0.41 11.69
C HIS A 482 3.92 -0.20 13.08
N ALA A 483 3.73 -1.31 13.79
CA ALA A 483 3.18 -1.35 15.15
C ALA A 483 3.92 -2.39 16.02
N PRO A 484 4.07 -2.13 17.33
CA PRO A 484 4.67 -3.07 18.27
C PRO A 484 3.66 -4.17 18.64
N ILE A 485 3.79 -5.33 17.98
CA ILE A 485 2.92 -6.50 18.19
C ILE A 485 3.69 -7.70 18.76
N ASP A 486 4.72 -7.42 19.56
CA ASP A 486 5.71 -8.40 20.00
C ASP A 486 5.11 -9.60 20.75
N THR A 487 4.06 -9.39 21.54
CA THR A 487 3.41 -10.48 22.27
C THR A 487 2.56 -11.33 21.34
N LEU A 488 1.84 -10.70 20.41
CA LEU A 488 1.09 -11.39 19.37
C LEU A 488 2.02 -12.28 18.52
N GLU A 489 3.15 -11.74 18.07
CA GLU A 489 4.15 -12.47 17.29
C GLU A 489 4.74 -13.63 18.08
N LYS A 490 5.18 -13.37 19.30
CA LYS A 490 5.84 -14.38 20.13
C LYS A 490 4.92 -15.54 20.50
N VAL A 491 3.65 -15.27 20.79
CA VAL A 491 2.70 -16.30 21.26
C VAL A 491 1.95 -16.96 20.10
N GLY A 492 1.53 -16.18 19.11
CA GLY A 492 0.77 -16.65 17.95
C GLY A 492 1.63 -17.10 16.78
N GLY A 493 2.93 -16.79 16.77
CA GLY A 493 3.87 -17.18 15.72
C GLY A 493 3.57 -16.59 14.34
N GLY A 494 2.76 -15.53 14.26
CA GLY A 494 2.39 -14.83 13.03
C GLY A 494 2.54 -13.31 13.20
N GLY A 495 2.90 -12.62 12.12
CA GLY A 495 3.12 -11.17 12.12
C GLY A 495 1.96 -10.37 11.52
N VAL A 496 2.27 -9.15 11.08
CA VAL A 496 1.28 -8.21 10.53
C VAL A 496 0.61 -8.76 9.27
N ARG A 497 1.33 -9.39 8.33
CA ARG A 497 0.70 -10.00 7.14
C ARG A 497 -0.36 -11.04 7.53
N CYS A 498 -0.07 -11.87 8.53
CA CYS A 498 -1.02 -12.90 8.96
C CYS A 498 -2.31 -12.30 9.56
N ALA A 499 -2.20 -11.15 10.23
CA ALA A 499 -3.33 -10.47 10.85
C ALA A 499 -4.30 -9.81 9.84
N LEU A 500 -3.96 -9.79 8.55
CA LEU A 500 -4.64 -9.03 7.51
C LEU A 500 -5.09 -9.95 6.38
N ALA A 501 -6.40 -10.03 6.16
CA ALA A 501 -6.97 -10.66 4.97
C ALA A 501 -7.40 -9.60 3.97
N GLU A 502 -6.77 -9.57 2.79
CA GLU A 502 -7.06 -8.58 1.75
C GLU A 502 -8.47 -8.78 1.13
N LEU A 503 -9.18 -7.67 0.92
CA LEU A 503 -10.49 -7.60 0.27
C LEU A 503 -10.36 -6.81 -1.06
N PHE A 504 -10.36 -7.52 -2.19
CA PHE A 504 -10.14 -6.97 -3.54
C PHE A 504 -11.41 -6.55 -4.28
#